data_AF-A0A441UL79-F1
#
_entry.id   AF-A0A441UL79-F1
#
_cell.length_a   1.000
_cell.length_b   1.000
_cell.length_c   1.000
_cell.angle_alpha   90.00
_cell.angle_beta   90.00
_cell.angle_gamma   90.00
#
_symmetry.space_group_name_H-M   'P 1'
#
loop_
_entity.id
_entity.type
_entity.pdbx_description
1 polymer ?
#
loop_
_entity_poly.entity_id
_entity_poly.type
_entity_poly.pdbx_seq_one_letter_code
_entity_poly.pdbx_strand_id
1 'polypeptide(L)'
;MRFPITARAEPIEAMTDSDIIVTTTPANQPILNAAWLLPGQHITAMGWDAEHKNEIDTIAIARADLYVADSLRQTRVLGELHYATVTDAHAWRRRKRPDRA
;
A
#
# COMPACT_ATOMS: atom_id res chain seq x y z
N MET A 1 -3.33 0.73 28.64
CA MET A 1 -2.04 0.12 28.23
C MET A 1 -1.17 1.19 27.61
N ARG A 2 0.12 1.22 27.93
CA ARG A 2 1.08 2.17 27.34
C ARG A 2 2.15 1.33 26.65
N PHE A 3 2.30 1.52 25.35
CA PHE A 3 3.32 0.84 24.55
C PHE A 3 4.51 1.79 24.35
N PRO A 4 5.74 1.27 24.22
CA PRO A 4 6.87 2.09 23.82
C PRO A 4 6.63 2.67 22.41
N ILE A 5 6.93 3.96 22.24
CA ILE A 5 6.83 4.66 20.96
C ILE A 5 8.20 5.24 20.65
N THR A 6 8.71 4.92 19.46
CA THR A 6 9.99 5.43 18.96
C THR A 6 9.74 6.13 17.63
N ALA A 7 10.06 7.41 17.54
CA ALA A 7 10.03 8.15 16.29
C ALA A 7 11.28 7.81 15.46
N ARG A 8 11.10 7.66 14.15
CA ARG A 8 12.18 7.47 13.16
C ARG A 8 12.08 8.56 12.11
N ALA A 9 13.21 8.96 11.56
CA ALA A 9 13.26 10.00 10.53
C ALA A 9 12.94 9.42 9.14
N GLU A 10 13.44 8.21 8.87
CA GLU A 10 13.32 7.57 7.56
C GLU A 10 12.23 6.49 7.54
N PRO A 11 11.40 6.41 6.48
CA PRO A 11 10.35 5.38 6.37
C PRO A 11 10.86 3.95 6.51
N ILE A 12 12.04 3.66 5.94
CA ILE A 12 12.64 2.33 6.01
C ILE A 12 12.94 1.91 7.46
N GLU A 13 13.40 2.84 8.30
CA GLU A 13 13.67 2.55 9.71
C GLU A 13 12.39 2.32 10.51
N ALA A 14 11.30 3.00 10.15
CA ALA A 14 10.01 2.82 10.80
C ALA A 14 9.36 1.49 10.44
N MET A 15 9.56 1.00 9.21
CA MET A 15 8.91 -0.21 8.73
C MET A 15 9.74 -1.48 8.90
N THR A 16 11.06 -1.36 9.07
CA THR A 16 11.93 -2.50 9.37
C THR A 16 11.41 -3.14 10.67
N ASP A 17 11.04 -4.41 10.60
CA ASP A 17 10.42 -5.20 11.68
C ASP A 17 8.95 -4.89 12.04
N SER A 18 8.24 -4.08 11.24
CA SER A 18 6.81 -3.85 11.44
C SER A 18 5.95 -4.92 10.78
N ASP A 19 5.00 -5.50 11.51
CA ASP A 19 3.95 -6.36 10.92
C ASP A 19 2.86 -5.54 10.21
N ILE A 20 2.58 -4.34 10.72
CA ILE A 20 1.54 -3.44 10.22
C ILE A 20 2.16 -2.08 9.91
N ILE A 21 1.96 -1.62 8.68
CA ILE A 21 2.45 -0.33 8.18
C ILE A 21 1.24 0.52 7.80
N VAL A 22 1.20 1.76 8.27
CA VAL A 22 0.14 2.72 7.94
C VAL A 22 0.77 3.96 7.34
N THR A 23 0.31 4.35 6.16
CA THR A 23 0.76 5.59 5.50
C THR A 23 -0.39 6.60 5.47
N THR A 24 -0.11 7.84 5.89
CA THR A 24 -1.06 8.94 5.96
C THR A 24 -0.40 10.22 5.46
N THR A 25 0.05 10.22 4.21
CA THR A 25 0.87 11.31 3.65
C THR A 25 0.20 11.92 2.40
N PRO A 26 0.55 13.17 2.05
CA PRO A 26 0.12 13.79 0.80
C PRO A 26 1.08 13.45 -0.38
N ALA A 27 1.85 12.37 -0.29
CA ALA A 27 2.89 12.06 -1.27
C ALA A 27 2.31 11.77 -2.67
N ASN A 28 2.99 12.31 -3.69
CA ASN A 28 2.69 12.05 -5.11
C ASN A 28 3.74 11.16 -5.79
N GLN A 29 4.68 10.65 -5.00
CA GLN A 29 5.69 9.68 -5.40
C GLN A 29 5.87 8.66 -4.27
N PRO A 30 6.15 7.38 -4.58
CA PRO A 30 6.30 6.34 -3.59
C PRO A 30 7.28 6.73 -2.47
N ILE A 31 6.79 6.73 -1.23
CA ILE A 31 7.61 6.83 -0.02
C ILE A 31 7.92 5.43 0.54
N LEU A 32 7.16 4.42 0.11
CA LEU A 32 7.37 3.03 0.42
C LEU A 32 7.83 2.29 -0.83
N ASN A 33 9.07 1.80 -0.82
CA ASN A 33 9.61 0.99 -1.92
C ASN A 33 9.24 -0.49 -1.73
N ALA A 34 8.83 -1.17 -2.80
CA ALA A 34 8.43 -2.57 -2.74
C ALA A 34 9.58 -3.50 -2.31
N ALA A 35 10.83 -3.14 -2.55
CA ALA A 35 12.00 -3.92 -2.16
C ALA A 35 12.23 -3.97 -0.63
N TRP A 36 11.62 -3.05 0.13
CA TRP A 36 11.74 -3.02 1.59
C TRP A 36 10.75 -3.93 2.29
N LEU A 37 9.73 -4.42 1.57
CA LEU A 37 8.64 -5.21 2.13
C LEU A 37 9.03 -6.66 2.38
N LEU A 38 8.65 -7.15 3.56
CA LEU A 38 8.79 -8.51 4.01
C LEU A 38 7.48 -9.30 3.83
N PRO A 39 7.53 -10.62 3.60
CA PRO A 39 6.34 -11.46 3.58
C PRO A 39 5.55 -11.37 4.90
N GLY A 40 4.22 -11.33 4.80
CA GLY A 40 3.31 -11.28 5.97
C GLY A 40 2.95 -9.88 6.45
N GLN A 41 3.57 -8.82 5.92
CA GLN A 41 3.24 -7.45 6.30
C GLN A 41 1.87 -7.00 5.77
N HIS A 42 1.13 -6.27 6.61
CA HIS A 42 -0.10 -5.59 6.22
C HIS A 42 0.15 -4.10 6.02
N ILE A 43 -0.33 -3.54 4.92
CA ILE A 43 -0.23 -2.11 4.62
C ILE A 43 -1.62 -1.51 4.52
N THR A 44 -1.87 -0.45 5.29
CA THR A 44 -3.03 0.43 5.10
C THR A 44 -2.56 1.77 4.55
N ALA A 45 -2.81 1.99 3.25
CA ALA A 45 -2.55 3.28 2.59
C ALA A 45 -3.79 4.15 2.70
N MET A 46 -3.81 5.07 3.67
CA MET A 46 -4.98 5.89 3.97
C MET A 46 -5.04 7.21 3.19
N GLY A 47 -3.95 7.68 2.59
CA GLY A 47 -3.83 9.07 2.13
C GLY A 47 -4.95 9.54 1.20
N TRP A 48 -5.04 10.87 1.02
CA TRP A 48 -6.13 11.59 0.34
C TRP A 48 -6.42 11.09 -1.10
N ASP A 49 -7.71 10.97 -1.45
CA ASP A 49 -8.24 10.79 -2.82
C ASP A 49 -7.90 11.93 -3.80
N ALA A 50 -6.63 12.11 -4.13
CA ALA A 50 -6.16 13.08 -5.10
C ALA A 50 -5.69 12.37 -6.38
N GLU A 51 -5.89 13.02 -7.54
CA GLU A 51 -5.54 12.47 -8.85
C GLU A 51 -4.06 12.04 -8.95
N HIS A 52 -3.19 12.72 -8.21
CA HIS A 52 -1.75 12.51 -8.28
C HIS A 52 -1.16 11.78 -7.05
N LYS A 53 -1.98 11.21 -6.15
CA LYS A 53 -1.46 10.57 -4.94
C LYS A 53 -0.87 9.20 -5.23
N ASN A 54 0.34 8.97 -4.75
CA ASN A 54 1.01 7.67 -4.78
C ASN A 54 1.97 7.57 -3.59
N GLU A 55 1.58 6.83 -2.56
CA GLU A 55 2.40 6.59 -1.37
C GLU A 55 3.24 5.31 -1.49
N ILE A 56 2.77 4.34 -2.27
CA ILE A 56 3.33 2.99 -2.32
C ILE A 56 3.76 2.65 -3.74
N ASP A 57 4.97 2.12 -3.87
CA ASP A 57 5.45 1.57 -5.13
C ASP A 57 4.44 0.56 -5.72
N THR A 58 4.01 0.81 -6.95
CA THR A 58 3.04 -0.02 -7.68
C THR A 58 3.42 -1.50 -7.73
N ILE A 59 4.72 -1.83 -7.69
CA ILE A 59 5.21 -3.22 -7.64
C ILE A 59 4.74 -3.92 -6.36
N ALA A 60 4.61 -3.20 -5.24
CA ALA A 60 4.09 -3.76 -3.99
C ALA A 60 2.63 -4.18 -4.13
N ILE A 61 1.82 -3.40 -4.85
CA ILE A 61 0.41 -3.68 -5.11
C ILE A 61 0.26 -4.92 -5.98
N ALA A 62 1.12 -5.06 -7.01
CA ALA A 62 1.15 -6.24 -7.86
C ALA A 62 1.60 -7.52 -7.10
N ARG A 63 2.46 -7.36 -6.09
CA ARG A 63 2.94 -8.46 -5.23
C ARG A 63 1.99 -8.83 -4.09
N ALA A 64 1.03 -7.99 -3.76
CA ALA A 64 0.14 -8.21 -2.64
C ALA A 64 -0.74 -9.45 -2.84
N ASP A 65 -0.84 -10.30 -1.81
CA ASP A 65 -1.73 -11.46 -1.81
C ASP A 65 -3.21 -11.05 -1.93
N LEU A 66 -3.56 -9.92 -1.29
CA LEU A 66 -4.89 -9.36 -1.28
C LEU A 66 -4.82 -7.82 -1.31
N TYR A 67 -5.59 -7.24 -2.22
CA TYR A 67 -5.87 -5.81 -2.22
C TYR A 67 -7.32 -5.59 -1.79
N VAL A 68 -7.52 -4.74 -0.79
CA VAL A 68 -8.84 -4.33 -0.31
C VAL A 68 -8.94 -2.83 -0.44
N ALA A 69 -9.97 -2.37 -1.13
CA ALA A 69 -10.36 -0.96 -1.15
C ALA A 69 -11.74 -0.82 -0.51
N ASP A 70 -11.96 0.33 0.10
CA ASP A 70 -13.28 0.82 0.47
C ASP A 70 -14.19 0.94 -0.76
N SER A 71 -13.65 1.46 -1.88
CA SER A 71 -14.35 1.64 -3.15
C SER A 71 -13.44 1.34 -4.34
N LEU A 72 -13.57 0.12 -4.89
CA LEU A 72 -12.83 -0.28 -6.10
C LEU A 72 -13.10 0.61 -7.32
N ARG A 73 -14.29 1.25 -7.39
CA ARG A 73 -14.62 2.17 -8.48
C ARG A 73 -13.74 3.42 -8.39
N GLN A 74 -13.55 3.94 -7.18
CA GLN A 74 -12.80 5.15 -6.92
C GLN A 74 -11.31 4.91 -7.05
N THR A 75 -10.79 3.85 -6.41
CA THR A 75 -9.34 3.60 -6.37
C THR A 75 -8.72 3.25 -7.73
N ARG A 76 -9.53 2.86 -8.73
CA ARG A 76 -9.07 2.67 -10.11
C ARG A 76 -8.82 3.98 -10.86
N VAL A 77 -9.50 5.04 -10.45
CA VAL A 77 -9.41 6.36 -11.08
C VAL A 77 -8.48 7.26 -10.29
N LEU A 78 -8.43 7.09 -8.97
CA LEU A 78 -7.68 7.92 -8.02
C LEU A 78 -6.80 7.05 -7.11
N GLY A 79 -5.61 7.52 -6.76
CA GLY A 79 -4.75 6.89 -5.76
C GLY A 79 -4.00 5.63 -6.23
N GLU A 80 -3.65 4.76 -5.28
CA GLU A 80 -2.63 3.72 -5.44
C GLU A 80 -2.91 2.71 -6.58
N LEU A 81 -4.16 2.25 -6.71
CA LEU A 81 -4.51 1.26 -7.72
C LEU A 81 -4.56 1.86 -9.14
N HIS A 82 -4.87 3.15 -9.28
CA HIS A 82 -4.78 3.86 -10.56
C HIS A 82 -3.37 3.74 -11.13
N TYR A 83 -2.36 4.10 -10.34
CA TYR A 83 -0.96 4.01 -10.75
C TYR A 83 -0.53 2.58 -11.09
N ALA A 84 -0.93 1.59 -10.28
CA ALA A 84 -0.59 0.19 -10.56
C ALA A 84 -1.23 -0.37 -11.83
N THR A 85 -2.42 0.10 -12.20
CA THR A 85 -3.06 -0.31 -13.45
C THR A 85 -2.47 0.35 -14.69
N VAL A 86 -1.92 1.55 -14.57
CA VAL A 86 -1.32 2.31 -15.69
C VAL A 86 0.10 1.85 -15.99
N THR A 87 0.87 1.40 -14.99
CA THR A 87 2.29 1.05 -15.15
C THR A 87 2.56 -0.35 -15.70
N ASP A 88 1.56 -1.06 -16.21
CA ASP A 88 1.66 -2.48 -16.66
C ASP A 88 2.22 -3.44 -15.58
N ALA A 89 2.23 -3.01 -14.31
CA ALA A 89 2.54 -3.83 -13.14
C ALA A 89 1.36 -4.79 -12.90
N HIS A 90 1.21 -5.79 -13.77
CA HIS A 90 0.21 -6.85 -13.74
C HIS A 90 -1.15 -6.43 -13.17
N ALA A 91 -2.06 -6.01 -14.05
CA ALA A 91 -3.48 -5.78 -13.76
C ALA A 91 -3.96 -6.65 -12.61
N TRP A 92 -4.11 -6.05 -11.41
CA TRP A 92 -4.46 -6.78 -10.19
C TRP A 92 -5.63 -7.70 -10.51
N ARG A 93 -5.32 -8.98 -10.67
CA ARG A 93 -6.30 -9.97 -11.12
C ARG A 93 -7.27 -10.10 -9.98
N ARG A 94 -8.58 -10.08 -10.25
CA ARG A 94 -9.60 -10.46 -9.27
C ARG A 94 -9.35 -11.91 -8.83
N ARG A 95 -8.36 -12.16 -7.97
CA ARG A 95 -8.27 -13.40 -7.21
C ARG A 95 -9.48 -13.33 -6.29
N LYS A 96 -10.50 -14.14 -6.60
CA LYS A 96 -11.53 -14.44 -5.60
C LYS A 96 -10.79 -14.96 -4.37
N ARG A 97 -11.23 -14.52 -3.18
CA ARG A 97 -10.73 -15.03 -1.90
C ARG A 97 -10.56 -16.56 -1.99
N PRO A 98 -9.39 -17.12 -1.65
CA PRO A 98 -9.15 -18.55 -1.79
C PRO A 98 -9.94 -19.46 -0.83
N ASP A 99 -11.02 -19.05 -0.17
CA ASP A 99 -11.55 -19.81 0.99
C ASP A 99 -12.84 -19.22 1.62
N ARG A 100 -13.81 -18.76 0.82
CA ARG A 100 -15.20 -18.66 1.34
C ARG A 100 -16.00 -19.89 0.91
N ALA A 101 -15.90 -20.94 1.73
CA ALA A 101 -16.99 -21.88 1.96
C ALA A 101 -18.06 -21.22 2.84
#